data_AF-A0A1G0B3V7-F1
#
_entry.id   AF-A0A1G0B3V7-F1
#
_cell.length_a   1.000
_cell.length_b   1.000
_cell.length_c   1.000
_cell.angle_alpha   90.00
_cell.angle_beta   90.00
_cell.angle_gamma   90.00
#
_symmetry.space_group_name_H-M   'P 1'
#
loop_
_entity.id
_entity.type
_entity.pdbx_description
1 polymer ?
#
loop_
_entity_poly.entity_id
_entity_poly.type
_entity_poly.pdbx_seq_one_letter_code
_entity_poly.pdbx_strand_id
1 'polypeptide(L)'
;MKNYFFTIILLITFYNSSYSQEKIKIENIELCQKDKEYIVLKFPITTLDTGKIEIKKRIAVYENYILEKIDMNGNKNIISKPIYAIEGFCNSKKKEFKKEFSINSKEYFLEVTYIYADGSKKTVYKTLKI
;
A
#
# COMPACT_ATOMS: atom_id res chain seq x y z
N MET A 1 3.77 46.89 -21.03
CA MET A 1 3.16 45.53 -20.99
C MET A 1 4.23 44.43 -21.04
N LYS A 2 5.17 44.38 -20.07
CA LYS A 2 6.22 43.33 -20.05
C LYS A 2 6.31 42.54 -18.74
N ASN A 3 5.65 42.99 -17.66
CA ASN A 3 5.78 42.37 -16.34
C ASN A 3 4.66 41.38 -15.99
N TYR A 4 3.50 41.45 -16.65
CA TYR A 4 2.36 40.55 -16.34
C TYR A 4 2.54 39.14 -16.93
N PHE A 5 3.26 39.01 -18.05
CA PHE A 5 3.54 37.70 -18.66
C PHE A 5 4.45 36.84 -17.78
N PHE A 6 5.40 37.46 -17.07
CA PHE A 6 6.36 36.76 -16.23
C PHE A 6 5.71 36.17 -14.97
N THR A 7 4.76 36.90 -14.38
CA THR A 7 4.02 36.45 -13.18
C THR A 7 3.04 35.33 -13.47
N ILE A 8 2.38 35.35 -14.64
CA ILE A 8 1.43 34.30 -15.05
C ILE A 8 2.15 32.97 -15.30
N ILE A 9 3.31 33.00 -15.98
CA ILE A 9 4.12 31.81 -16.23
C ILE A 9 4.63 31.20 -14.91
N LEU A 10 5.05 32.05 -13.96
CA LEU A 10 5.52 31.59 -12.64
C LEU A 10 4.40 30.86 -11.86
N LEU A 11 3.18 31.42 -11.83
CA LEU A 11 2.04 30.79 -11.17
C LEU A 11 1.68 29.43 -11.78
N ILE A 12 1.73 29.30 -13.11
CA ILE A 12 1.45 28.04 -13.81
C ILE A 12 2.51 26.99 -13.47
N THR A 13 3.79 27.37 -13.36
CA THR A 13 4.86 26.43 -12.95
C THR A 13 4.72 25.96 -11.50
N PHE A 14 4.32 26.82 -10.56
CA PHE A 14 4.07 26.41 -9.17
C PHE A 14 2.83 25.51 -9.05
N TYR A 15 1.76 25.79 -9.81
CA TYR A 15 0.54 24.98 -9.82
C TYR A 15 0.80 23.57 -10.37
N ASN A 16 1.63 23.46 -11.41
CA ASN A 16 2.03 22.16 -11.98
C ASN A 16 3.05 21.40 -11.10
N SER A 17 3.87 22.07 -10.32
CA SER A 17 4.81 21.39 -9.38
C SER A 17 4.08 20.72 -8.21
N SER A 18 2.90 21.21 -7.85
CA SER A 18 2.09 20.69 -6.72
C SER A 18 1.28 19.44 -7.08
N TYR A 19 1.22 19.04 -8.36
CA TYR A 19 0.24 18.05 -8.82
C TYR A 19 0.84 16.96 -9.72
N SER A 20 1.93 16.33 -9.27
CA SER A 20 2.20 14.95 -9.68
C SER A 20 3.06 14.24 -8.64
N GLN A 21 2.59 14.20 -7.39
CA GLN A 21 2.99 13.08 -6.55
C GLN A 21 2.37 11.84 -7.19
N GLU A 22 3.20 11.02 -7.84
CA GLU A 22 2.79 9.70 -8.34
C GLU A 22 2.27 8.89 -7.15
N LYS A 23 0.95 8.88 -6.97
CA LYS A 23 0.29 8.18 -5.87
C LYS A 23 0.43 6.68 -6.11
N ILE A 24 1.00 5.96 -5.14
CA ILE A 24 1.05 4.50 -5.19
C ILE A 24 -0.37 3.95 -5.22
N LYS A 25 -0.78 3.44 -6.38
CA LYS A 25 -2.01 2.64 -6.52
C LYS A 25 -1.79 1.27 -5.88
N ILE A 26 -2.87 0.61 -5.48
CA ILE A 26 -2.82 -0.77 -4.96
C ILE A 26 -2.17 -1.71 -5.98
N GLU A 27 -2.36 -1.42 -7.27
CA GLU A 27 -1.74 -2.14 -8.39
C GLU A 27 -0.21 -2.22 -8.26
N ASN A 28 0.44 -1.17 -7.74
CA ASN A 28 1.90 -1.06 -7.65
C ASN A 28 2.49 -1.81 -6.44
N ILE A 29 1.67 -2.43 -5.60
CA ILE A 29 2.11 -3.27 -4.47
C ILE A 29 2.00 -4.73 -4.91
N GLU A 30 3.13 -5.41 -4.92
CA GLU A 30 3.26 -6.75 -5.45
C GLU A 30 3.83 -7.69 -4.41
N LEU A 31 3.27 -8.90 -4.37
CA LEU A 31 3.83 -10.04 -3.70
C LEU A 31 4.16 -11.07 -4.78
N CYS A 32 5.43 -11.42 -4.92
CA CYS A 32 5.90 -12.34 -5.96
C CYS A 32 6.85 -13.37 -5.41
N GLN A 33 6.89 -14.54 -6.04
CA GLN A 33 7.92 -15.54 -5.79
C GLN A 33 9.25 -15.08 -6.41
N LYS A 34 10.33 -15.05 -5.63
CA LYS A 34 11.67 -14.75 -6.12
C LYS A 34 12.36 -16.02 -6.61
N ASP A 35 12.27 -17.07 -5.81
CA ASP A 35 12.84 -18.38 -6.09
C ASP A 35 12.07 -19.46 -5.30
N LYS A 36 12.61 -20.69 -5.23
CA LYS A 36 11.97 -21.81 -4.54
C LYS A 36 11.94 -21.64 -3.01
N GLU A 37 12.71 -20.71 -2.46
CA GLU A 37 12.89 -20.52 -1.02
C GLU A 37 12.22 -19.25 -0.51
N TYR A 38 12.06 -18.23 -1.35
CA TYR A 38 11.62 -16.90 -0.92
C TYR A 38 10.48 -16.29 -1.76
N ILE A 39 9.57 -15.61 -1.05
CA ILE A 39 8.66 -14.61 -1.61
C ILE A 39 9.11 -13.20 -1.24
N VAL A 40 8.75 -12.22 -2.06
CA VAL A 40 9.14 -10.83 -1.88
C VAL A 40 7.93 -9.93 -2.00
N LEU A 41 7.70 -9.13 -0.94
CA LEU A 41 6.84 -7.96 -0.98
C LEU A 41 7.65 -6.78 -1.52
N LYS A 42 7.22 -6.23 -2.65
CA LYS A 42 7.83 -5.04 -3.26
C LYS A 42 6.78 -3.98 -3.58
N PHE A 43 7.17 -2.73 -3.38
CA PHE A 43 6.40 -1.56 -3.84
C PHE A 43 7.35 -0.37 -4.01
N PRO A 44 7.09 0.53 -4.97
CA PRO A 44 7.91 1.72 -5.15
C PRO A 44 7.90 2.53 -3.84
N ILE A 45 9.06 3.00 -3.39
CA ILE A 45 9.10 4.01 -2.34
C ILE A 45 9.31 5.33 -3.08
N THR A 46 8.25 6.11 -3.10
CA THR A 46 8.34 7.56 -3.05
C THR A 46 7.46 8.05 -1.92
N THR A 47 6.25 7.48 -1.73
CA THR A 47 5.56 7.47 -0.42
C THR A 47 4.48 6.37 -0.28
N LEU A 48 4.35 5.72 0.90
CA LEU A 48 3.08 5.05 1.29
C LEU A 48 1.99 6.08 1.61
N ASP A 49 2.41 7.33 1.83
CA ASP A 49 1.58 8.52 1.88
C ASP A 49 0.74 8.64 0.60
N THR A 50 -0.52 8.98 0.80
CA THR A 50 -1.47 9.25 -0.29
C THR A 50 -1.38 10.70 -0.79
N GLY A 51 -0.51 11.52 -0.17
CA GLY A 51 -0.42 12.97 -0.32
C GLY A 51 -1.54 13.70 0.44
N LYS A 52 -2.29 12.97 1.28
CA LYS A 52 -3.36 13.50 2.13
C LYS A 52 -3.08 13.06 3.57
N ILE A 53 -2.88 14.03 4.46
CA ILE A 53 -2.67 13.83 5.92
C ILE A 53 -3.76 12.92 6.54
N GLU A 54 -4.92 12.87 5.89
CA GLU A 54 -6.13 12.19 6.32
C GLU A 54 -6.28 10.74 5.83
N ILE A 55 -5.36 10.18 5.04
CA ILE A 55 -5.48 8.80 4.55
C ILE A 55 -4.20 8.01 4.83
N LYS A 56 -4.32 7.00 5.71
CA LYS A 56 -3.28 6.01 6.00
C LYS A 56 -3.42 4.80 5.10
N LYS A 57 -2.28 4.17 4.77
CA LYS A 57 -2.25 2.89 4.07
C LYS A 57 -1.66 1.83 5.01
N ARG A 58 -2.33 0.69 5.08
CA ARG A 58 -1.86 -0.52 5.74
C ARG A 58 -1.63 -1.60 4.69
N ILE A 59 -0.50 -2.28 4.78
CA ILE A 59 -0.16 -3.45 3.98
C ILE A 59 0.06 -4.60 4.95
N ALA A 60 -0.59 -5.72 4.71
CA ALA A 60 -0.40 -6.93 5.48
C ALA A 60 -0.20 -8.14 4.55
N VAL A 61 0.67 -9.05 4.96
CA VAL A 61 0.92 -10.32 4.29
C VAL A 61 0.56 -11.44 5.25
N TYR A 62 -0.22 -12.40 4.77
CA TYR A 62 -0.66 -13.57 5.51
C TYR A 62 -0.21 -14.84 4.81
N GLU A 63 0.22 -15.81 5.61
CA GLU A 63 0.38 -17.21 5.19
C GLU A 63 -0.99 -17.89 5.26
N ASN A 64 -1.36 -18.66 4.22
CA ASN A 64 -2.59 -19.48 4.12
C ASN A 64 -3.81 -18.78 4.72
N TYR A 65 -4.58 -18.02 3.94
CA TYR A 65 -5.78 -17.30 4.42
C TYR A 65 -6.70 -18.21 5.24
N ILE A 66 -6.66 -18.06 6.56
CA ILE A 66 -7.53 -18.81 7.46
C ILE A 66 -8.90 -18.13 7.46
N LEU A 67 -9.86 -18.87 6.93
CA LEU A 67 -11.28 -18.57 6.88
C LEU A 67 -11.88 -18.35 8.29
N GLU A 68 -12.47 -17.17 8.43
CA GLU A 68 -13.70 -16.80 9.15
C GLU A 68 -14.16 -17.67 10.34
N LYS A 69 -13.99 -17.14 11.56
CA LYS A 69 -14.84 -17.51 12.70
C LYS A 69 -16.11 -16.68 12.65
N ILE A 70 -17.27 -17.33 12.49
CA ILE A 70 -18.57 -16.67 12.66
C ILE A 70 -18.76 -16.47 14.17
N ASP A 71 -18.88 -15.22 14.62
CA ASP A 71 -19.24 -14.92 16.01
C ASP A 71 -20.72 -15.22 16.28
N MET A 72 -21.15 -15.17 17.54
CA MET A 72 -22.53 -15.46 17.93
C MET A 72 -23.57 -14.51 17.29
N ASN A 73 -23.14 -13.40 16.71
CA ASN A 73 -23.98 -12.42 16.03
C ASN A 73 -23.98 -12.62 14.50
N GLY A 74 -23.31 -13.66 13.98
CA GLY A 74 -23.22 -13.94 12.55
C GLY A 74 -22.09 -13.21 11.83
N ASN A 75 -21.20 -12.49 12.53
CA ASN A 75 -20.10 -11.76 11.90
C ASN A 75 -18.91 -12.69 11.63
N LYS A 76 -18.42 -12.65 10.40
CA LYS A 76 -17.22 -13.37 9.95
C LYS A 76 -15.96 -12.64 10.44
N ASN A 77 -15.16 -13.26 11.29
CA ASN A 77 -13.90 -12.74 11.80
C ASN A 77 -12.71 -13.52 11.25
N ILE A 78 -11.75 -12.83 10.60
CA ILE A 78 -10.51 -13.44 10.09
C ILE A 78 -9.55 -13.67 11.29
N ILE A 79 -9.07 -14.91 11.48
CA ILE A 79 -8.09 -15.26 12.54
C ILE A 79 -6.79 -15.79 11.92
N SER A 80 -6.15 -14.99 11.06
CA SER A 80 -4.73 -15.19 10.78
C SER A 80 -3.97 -13.97 11.25
N LYS A 81 -2.92 -14.19 12.04
CA LYS A 81 -1.97 -13.11 12.34
C LYS A 81 -1.15 -12.88 11.08
N PRO A 82 -0.96 -11.62 10.63
CA PRO A 82 -0.11 -11.37 9.49
C PRO A 82 1.33 -11.75 9.82
N ILE A 83 2.03 -12.41 8.88
CA ILE A 83 3.48 -12.61 8.98
C ILE A 83 4.24 -11.29 8.84
N TYR A 84 3.58 -10.30 8.24
CA TYR A 84 4.09 -8.95 8.14
C TYR A 84 2.95 -7.96 8.05
N ALA A 85 3.03 -6.89 8.82
CA ALA A 85 2.13 -5.75 8.68
C ALA A 85 2.93 -4.46 8.80
N ILE A 86 2.62 -3.50 7.94
CA ILE A 86 3.10 -2.13 8.03
C ILE A 86 1.91 -1.19 7.87
N GLU A 87 1.81 -0.23 8.77
CA GLU A 87 0.81 0.84 8.73
C GLU A 87 1.54 2.18 8.88
N GLY A 88 1.18 3.16 8.06
CA GLY A 88 1.61 4.54 8.26
C GLY A 88 1.87 5.33 6.99
N PHE A 89 2.51 6.48 7.18
CA PHE A 89 2.96 7.39 6.13
C PHE A 89 4.45 7.11 5.88
N CYS A 90 4.79 6.47 4.76
CA CYS A 90 6.20 6.22 4.44
C CYS A 90 6.75 7.45 3.74
N ASN A 91 7.56 8.24 4.43
CA ASN A 91 8.34 9.34 3.89
C ASN A 91 9.82 8.91 3.81
N SER A 92 10.11 7.91 2.96
CA SER A 92 11.45 7.33 2.82
C SER A 92 12.08 7.82 1.53
N LYS A 93 13.37 8.18 1.58
CA LYS A 93 14.18 8.61 0.42
C LYS A 93 14.60 7.43 -0.49
N LYS A 94 14.26 6.19 -0.14
CA LYS A 94 14.56 5.01 -0.97
C LYS A 94 13.65 5.01 -2.19
N LYS A 95 14.08 4.44 -3.33
CA LYS A 95 13.26 4.32 -4.55
C LYS A 95 12.27 3.14 -4.51
N GLU A 96 12.54 2.13 -3.67
CA GLU A 96 11.75 0.89 -3.62
C GLU A 96 11.84 0.24 -2.23
N PHE A 97 10.72 -0.32 -1.76
CA PHE A 97 10.64 -1.17 -0.59
C PHE A 97 10.74 -2.63 -1.05
N LYS A 98 11.57 -3.42 -0.37
CA LYS A 98 11.65 -4.87 -0.55
C LYS A 98 11.72 -5.55 0.81
N LYS A 99 10.85 -6.52 1.05
CA LYS A 99 10.88 -7.40 2.21
C LYS A 99 10.71 -8.84 1.75
N GLU A 100 11.67 -9.68 2.11
CA GLU A 100 11.67 -11.10 1.77
C GLU A 100 11.09 -11.93 2.93
N PHE A 101 10.37 -12.99 2.59
CA PHE A 101 9.87 -14.00 3.53
C PHE A 101 10.22 -15.39 3.00
N SER A 102 10.68 -16.27 3.89
CA SER A 102 10.88 -17.68 3.56
C SER A 102 9.55 -18.35 3.23
N ILE A 103 9.55 -19.25 2.25
CA ILE A 103 8.36 -19.98 1.83
C ILE A 103 8.06 -21.09 2.83
N ASN A 104 7.04 -20.88 3.67
CA ASN A 104 6.53 -21.86 4.63
C ASN A 104 5.12 -22.37 4.30
N SER A 105 4.49 -21.80 3.27
CA SER A 105 3.10 -22.00 2.89
C SER A 105 2.93 -22.10 1.38
N LYS A 106 1.87 -22.80 0.95
CA LYS A 106 1.50 -22.95 -0.48
C LYS A 106 0.77 -21.73 -1.03
N GLU A 107 0.23 -20.90 -0.15
CA GLU A 107 -0.55 -19.73 -0.53
C GLU A 107 -0.27 -18.55 0.40
N TYR A 108 -0.17 -17.36 -0.19
CA TYR A 108 0.00 -16.11 0.53
C TYR A 108 -1.01 -15.07 0.06
N PHE A 109 -1.40 -14.21 0.99
CA PHE A 109 -2.38 -13.19 0.75
C PHE A 109 -1.81 -11.83 1.10
N LEU A 110 -1.88 -10.92 0.13
CA LEU A 110 -1.53 -9.53 0.27
C LEU A 110 -2.82 -8.73 0.48
N GLU A 111 -2.98 -8.18 1.67
CA GLU A 111 -4.03 -7.23 2.03
C GLU A 111 -3.47 -5.81 1.93
N VAL A 112 -4.15 -4.95 1.18
CA VAL A 112 -3.86 -3.52 1.14
C VAL A 112 -5.11 -2.76 1.53
N THR A 113 -5.05 -2.04 2.64
CA THR A 113 -6.15 -1.27 3.21
C THR A 113 -5.85 0.21 3.21
N TYR A 114 -6.76 1.01 2.64
CA TYR A 114 -6.85 2.44 2.91
C TYR A 114 -7.70 2.67 4.14
N ILE A 115 -7.19 3.48 5.07
CA ILE A 115 -7.89 3.93 6.27
C ILE A 115 -8.06 5.44 6.13
N TYR A 116 -9.30 5.90 6.03
CA TYR A 116 -9.64 7.31 5.88
C TYR A 116 -9.81 7.98 7.27
N ALA A 117 -9.79 9.31 7.32
CA ALA A 117 -9.90 10.07 8.56
C ALA A 117 -11.21 9.87 9.31
N ASP A 118 -12.30 9.55 8.59
CA ASP A 118 -13.60 9.18 9.16
C ASP A 118 -13.63 7.76 9.74
N GLY A 119 -12.50 7.03 9.68
CA GLY A 119 -12.38 5.64 10.14
C GLY A 119 -12.87 4.60 9.14
N SER A 120 -13.45 5.01 8.01
CA SER A 120 -13.85 4.09 6.95
C SER A 120 -12.62 3.39 6.35
N LYS A 121 -12.86 2.19 5.81
CA LYS A 121 -11.79 1.34 5.29
C LYS A 121 -12.13 0.83 3.89
N LYS A 122 -11.16 0.86 2.99
CA LYS A 122 -11.23 0.20 1.69
C LYS A 122 -10.09 -0.80 1.57
N THR A 123 -10.41 -2.09 1.51
CA THR A 123 -9.44 -3.17 1.45
C THR A 123 -9.47 -3.87 0.09
N VAL A 124 -8.29 -4.21 -0.42
CA VAL A 124 -8.11 -5.07 -1.58
C VAL A 124 -7.20 -6.22 -1.21
N TYR A 125 -7.55 -7.41 -1.68
CA TYR A 125 -6.77 -8.63 -1.48
C TYR A 125 -6.18 -9.10 -2.81
N LYS A 126 -4.92 -9.55 -2.78
CA LYS A 126 -4.29 -10.29 -3.87
C LYS A 126 -3.75 -11.61 -3.32
N THR A 127 -3.80 -12.66 -4.14
CA THR A 127 -3.33 -13.99 -3.74
C THR A 127 -2.12 -14.39 -4.58
N LEU A 128 -1.13 -14.99 -3.93
CA LEU A 128 0.03 -15.63 -4.55
C LEU A 128 0.01 -17.11 -4.18
N LYS A 129 -0.07 -17.97 -5.20
CA LYS A 129 0.07 -19.43 -5.06
C LYS A 129 1.48 -19.84 -5.49
N ILE A 130 2.12 -20.67 -4.67
CA ILE A 130 3.47 -21.22 -4.89
C ILE A 130 3.37 -22.67 -5.35
#